data_AF-A0AAD0QQ64-F1
#
_entry.id   AF-A0AAD0QQ64-F1
#
_cell.length_a   1.000
_cell.length_b   1.000
_cell.length_c   1.000
_cell.angle_alpha   90.00
_cell.angle_beta   90.00
_cell.angle_gamma   90.00
#
_symmetry.space_group_name_H-M   'P 1'
#
loop_
_entity.id
_entity.type
_entity.pdbx_description
1 polymer ?
#
loop_
_entity_poly.entity_id
_entity_poly.type
_entity_poly.pdbx_seq_one_letter_code
_entity_poly.pdbx_strand_id
1 'polypeptide(L)'
;MLTAGGLYDLRVSHAWSHTGTFPITVKLSDGRVLVTSVAVRDGAPAQPTGPVVGPCDKPTVSFPSGSSVRDDSRLGVSFTHLTPNTWVDVLIDGTKIGTVHTNASGSGTQDVPITYQTPSGAHLLRIAGPDGRFVEKVFTVTSKTPPFLNAITSGVTAKASSEASNETAPNGRASAAVDGNPNTFWHSRWEAPVATYPHTLTVDLGREYALSAMRWVSRRGNPNGRVKTLVLAFSTDGSHWTGKQPVTLPSSSYPTIVSLSKQADARYVRITMTSPQDASQPFAAIGEVTFAGLANGHADQPRHDPTARTWTPPAHCQVTPEPSPTGRPTTTQPTTTAASGSTATPTSTASQASTRPTRLPATGR
;
A
#
# COMPACT_ATOMS: atom_id res chain seq x y z
N MET A 1 23.61 19.26 14.23
CA MET A 1 23.80 18.22 13.19
C MET A 1 23.90 16.87 13.90
N LEU A 2 22.88 16.04 13.79
CA LEU A 2 22.90 14.65 14.24
C LEU A 2 22.67 13.79 13.00
N THR A 3 23.74 13.52 12.25
CA THR A 3 23.75 12.54 11.17
C THR A 3 24.09 11.18 11.77
N ALA A 4 23.11 10.54 12.41
CA ALA A 4 23.13 9.10 12.61
C ALA A 4 22.42 8.47 11.41
N GLY A 5 23.05 8.51 10.23
CA GLY A 5 22.61 7.67 9.13
C GLY A 5 22.98 6.24 9.48
N GLY A 6 21.99 5.38 9.70
CA GLY A 6 22.23 3.97 9.96
C GLY A 6 23.15 3.37 8.90
N LEU A 7 24.07 2.48 9.32
CA LEU A 7 24.78 1.62 8.38
C LEU A 7 23.72 0.75 7.70
N TYR A 8 23.57 0.88 6.39
CA TYR A 8 22.74 -0.01 5.59
C TYR A 8 23.64 -1.06 4.95
N ASP A 9 23.46 -2.32 5.34
CA ASP A 9 24.05 -3.46 4.63
C ASP A 9 23.18 -3.77 3.41
N LEU A 10 23.69 -3.48 2.21
CA LEU A 10 23.11 -4.01 0.98
C LEU A 10 23.61 -5.44 0.77
N ARG A 11 22.78 -6.43 1.12
CA ARG A 11 23.06 -7.84 0.83
C ARG A 11 22.34 -8.25 -0.45
N VAL A 12 23.12 -8.60 -1.47
CA VAL A 12 22.61 -9.25 -2.69
C VAL A 12 23.09 -10.69 -2.66
N SER A 13 22.15 -11.63 -2.57
CA SER A 13 22.42 -13.06 -2.77
C SER A 13 21.74 -13.50 -4.06
N HIS A 14 22.50 -14.15 -4.93
CA HIS A 14 21.94 -14.89 -6.06
C HIS A 14 22.38 -16.35 -5.90
N ALA A 15 21.49 -17.28 -6.26
CA ALA A 15 21.83 -18.71 -6.21
C ALA A 15 22.68 -19.14 -7.43
N TRP A 16 22.70 -18.34 -8.51
CA TRP A 16 23.31 -18.71 -9.80
C TRP A 16 23.92 -17.51 -10.50
N SER A 17 25.11 -17.68 -11.06
CA SER A 17 25.75 -16.69 -11.92
C SER A 17 26.66 -17.39 -12.92
N HIS A 18 26.96 -16.70 -14.01
CA HIS A 18 28.07 -17.06 -14.88
C HIS A 18 29.32 -16.26 -14.47
N THR A 19 30.49 -16.79 -14.77
CA THR A 19 31.78 -16.14 -14.52
C THR A 19 31.78 -14.73 -15.12
N GLY A 20 32.21 -13.73 -14.35
CA GLY A 20 32.21 -12.34 -14.78
C GLY A 20 32.26 -11.33 -13.65
N THR A 21 32.44 -10.07 -14.02
CA THR A 21 32.39 -8.92 -13.12
C THR A 21 31.11 -8.15 -13.40
N PHE A 22 30.23 -8.07 -12.42
CA PHE A 22 28.92 -7.45 -12.55
C PHE A 22 28.89 -6.12 -11.78
N PRO A 23 28.62 -4.99 -12.44
CA PRO A 23 28.49 -3.72 -11.75
C PRO A 23 27.20 -3.70 -10.92
N ILE A 24 27.30 -3.22 -9.68
CA ILE A 24 26.19 -2.87 -8.81
C ILE A 24 26.15 -1.35 -8.73
N THR A 25 25.05 -0.76 -9.16
CA THR A 25 24.81 0.67 -9.08
C THR A 25 23.78 0.96 -7.99
N VAL A 26 24.18 1.69 -6.95
CA VAL A 26 23.29 2.17 -5.89
C VAL A 26 23.07 3.66 -6.10
N LYS A 27 21.84 4.04 -6.47
CA LYS A 27 21.43 5.44 -6.54
C LYS A 27 20.73 5.84 -5.25
N LEU A 28 21.29 6.80 -4.54
CA LEU A 28 20.75 7.33 -3.30
C LEU A 28 19.68 8.39 -3.60
N SER A 29 18.80 8.63 -2.64
CA SER A 29 17.69 9.60 -2.76
C SER A 29 18.16 11.04 -2.96
N ASP A 30 19.39 11.37 -2.58
CA ASP A 30 20.02 12.68 -2.82
C ASP A 30 20.69 12.78 -4.21
N GLY A 31 20.48 11.79 -5.07
CA GLY A 31 21.01 11.76 -6.44
C GLY A 31 22.42 11.20 -6.55
N ARG A 32 23.13 10.91 -5.44
CA ARG A 32 24.45 10.28 -5.51
C ARG A 32 24.35 8.87 -6.08
N VAL A 33 25.35 8.50 -6.88
CA VAL A 33 25.48 7.18 -7.48
C VAL A 33 26.75 6.53 -6.96
N LEU A 34 26.61 5.36 -6.34
CA LEU A 34 27.71 4.50 -5.92
C LEU A 34 27.78 3.34 -6.89
N VAL A 35 28.94 3.12 -7.48
CA VAL A 35 29.19 1.95 -8.33
C VAL A 35 30.17 1.06 -7.60
N THR A 36 29.78 -0.20 -7.39
CA THR A 36 30.67 -1.27 -6.95
C THR A 36 30.53 -2.44 -7.93
N SER A 37 31.26 -3.53 -7.72
CA SER A 37 31.12 -4.72 -8.55
C SER A 37 31.23 -5.98 -7.73
N VAL A 38 30.52 -7.02 -8.15
CA VAL A 38 30.72 -8.38 -7.65
C VAL A 38 31.45 -9.19 -8.72
N ALA A 39 32.58 -9.78 -8.34
CA ALA A 39 33.32 -10.72 -9.16
C ALA A 39 32.86 -12.15 -8.86
N VAL A 40 32.33 -12.83 -9.87
CA VAL A 40 31.95 -14.24 -9.81
C VAL A 40 33.09 -15.09 -10.36
N ARG A 41 33.60 -16.00 -9.54
CA ARG A 41 34.67 -16.94 -9.92
C ARG A 41 34.15 -18.10 -10.77
N ASP A 42 35.05 -18.66 -11.56
CA ASP A 42 34.80 -19.83 -12.39
C ASP A 42 34.50 -21.08 -11.53
N GLY A 43 33.53 -21.90 -11.94
CA GLY A 43 33.07 -23.07 -11.19
C GLY A 43 31.86 -22.85 -10.26
N ALA A 44 31.24 -21.66 -10.28
CA ALA A 44 29.90 -21.49 -9.72
C ALA A 44 28.92 -22.41 -10.49
N PRO A 45 28.05 -23.18 -9.82
CA PRO A 45 27.12 -24.07 -10.51
C PRO A 45 26.29 -23.26 -11.52
N ALA A 46 26.26 -23.74 -12.77
CA ALA A 46 25.37 -23.20 -13.79
C ALA A 46 23.95 -23.13 -13.23
N GLN A 47 23.20 -22.10 -13.64
CA GLN A 47 21.80 -21.96 -13.26
C GLN A 47 21.11 -23.31 -13.52
N PRO A 48 20.58 -24.02 -12.49
CA PRO A 48 19.68 -25.12 -12.71
C PRO A 48 18.63 -24.59 -13.67
N THR A 49 18.26 -25.39 -14.66
CA THR A 49 16.95 -25.23 -15.29
C THR A 49 15.94 -25.47 -14.17
N GLY A 50 15.72 -24.42 -13.36
CA GLY A 50 14.70 -24.40 -12.34
C GLY A 50 13.38 -24.74 -13.01
N PRO A 51 12.41 -25.27 -12.25
CA PRO A 51 11.11 -25.61 -12.82
C PRO A 51 10.62 -24.42 -13.63
N VAL A 52 10.39 -24.65 -14.92
CA VAL A 52 9.83 -23.65 -15.82
C VAL A 52 8.47 -23.32 -15.21
N VAL A 53 8.28 -22.08 -14.79
CA VAL A 53 6.96 -21.60 -14.36
C VAL A 53 6.02 -21.87 -15.53
N GLY A 54 5.20 -22.90 -15.38
CA GLY A 54 4.34 -23.42 -16.42
C GLY A 54 3.23 -22.43 -16.71
N PRO A 55 2.64 -22.46 -17.93
CA PRO A 55 1.58 -21.52 -18.32
C PRO A 55 0.36 -21.56 -17.38
N CYS A 56 0.17 -22.64 -16.63
CA CYS A 56 -0.93 -22.84 -15.68
C CYS A 56 -0.56 -22.60 -14.21
N ASP A 57 0.72 -22.41 -13.89
CA ASP A 57 1.16 -22.19 -12.51
C ASP A 57 0.66 -20.85 -12.00
N LYS A 58 -0.08 -20.88 -10.88
CA LYS A 58 -0.67 -19.68 -10.28
C LYS A 58 0.35 -18.92 -9.44
N PRO A 59 0.57 -17.61 -9.70
CA PRO A 59 1.36 -16.76 -8.81
C PRO A 59 0.82 -16.77 -7.38
N THR A 60 1.73 -16.76 -6.40
CA THR A 60 1.35 -16.69 -4.97
C THR A 60 2.14 -15.64 -4.23
N VAL A 61 1.58 -15.14 -3.12
CA VAL A 61 2.24 -14.17 -2.23
C VAL A 61 1.90 -14.44 -0.76
N SER A 62 2.90 -14.31 0.10
CA SER A 62 2.78 -14.49 1.54
C SER A 62 3.47 -13.35 2.31
N PHE A 63 2.99 -13.14 3.54
CA PHE A 63 3.56 -12.17 4.48
C PHE A 63 4.07 -12.95 5.69
N PRO A 64 5.40 -13.14 5.84
CA PRO A 64 5.95 -13.97 6.91
C PRO A 64 5.58 -13.50 8.32
N SER A 65 5.41 -12.19 8.52
CA SER A 65 5.05 -11.57 9.79
C SER A 65 3.54 -11.33 9.97
N GLY A 66 2.70 -11.94 9.13
CA GLY A 66 1.27 -11.67 9.08
C GLY A 66 0.92 -10.47 8.18
N SER A 67 -0.37 -10.17 8.06
CA SER A 67 -0.87 -9.13 7.16
C SER A 67 -0.99 -7.75 7.78
N SER A 68 -0.49 -7.51 9.00
CA SER A 68 -0.54 -6.20 9.65
C SER A 68 0.85 -5.59 9.79
N VAL A 69 0.99 -4.32 9.46
CA VAL A 69 2.25 -3.58 9.49
C VAL A 69 2.00 -2.15 9.96
N ARG A 70 2.93 -1.58 10.74
CA ARG A 70 2.84 -0.17 11.14
C ARG A 70 3.22 0.73 9.96
N ASP A 71 2.76 1.98 9.94
CA ASP A 71 3.44 2.98 9.13
C ASP A 71 4.88 3.22 9.61
N ASP A 72 5.72 3.77 8.73
CA ASP A 72 7.15 3.92 8.98
C ASP A 72 7.81 2.58 9.36
N SER A 73 7.55 1.56 8.55
CA SER A 73 8.07 0.20 8.69
C SER A 73 8.17 -0.48 7.32
N ARG A 74 8.55 -1.76 7.32
CA ARG A 74 8.64 -2.58 6.12
C ARG A 74 7.73 -3.80 6.27
N LEU A 75 6.97 -4.09 5.23
CA LEU A 75 6.21 -5.32 5.09
C LEU A 75 7.10 -6.34 4.36
N GLY A 76 7.49 -7.41 5.04
CA GLY A 76 8.20 -8.51 4.40
C GLY A 76 7.26 -9.30 3.50
N VAL A 77 7.65 -9.50 2.25
CA VAL A 77 6.85 -10.20 1.23
C VAL A 77 7.67 -11.30 0.57
N SER A 78 7.06 -12.46 0.40
CA SER A 78 7.57 -13.54 -0.45
C SER A 78 6.57 -13.87 -1.54
N PHE A 79 7.04 -14.10 -2.76
CA PHE A 79 6.17 -14.43 -3.90
C PHE A 79 6.80 -15.53 -4.77
N THR A 80 5.96 -16.24 -5.52
CA THR A 80 6.36 -17.34 -6.41
C THR A 80 5.55 -17.38 -7.70
N HIS A 81 6.06 -18.11 -8.70
CA HIS A 81 5.40 -18.37 -9.99
C HIS A 81 5.01 -17.12 -10.80
N LEU A 82 5.71 -16.00 -10.60
CA LEU A 82 5.74 -14.91 -11.57
C LEU A 82 6.66 -15.27 -12.74
N THR A 83 6.80 -14.38 -13.72
CA THR A 83 7.72 -14.57 -14.84
C THR A 83 9.15 -14.75 -14.32
N PRO A 84 9.89 -15.81 -14.70
CA PRO A 84 11.28 -15.99 -14.29
C PRO A 84 12.25 -14.94 -14.86
N ASN A 85 13.33 -14.68 -14.12
CA ASN A 85 14.47 -13.85 -14.55
C ASN A 85 14.09 -12.49 -15.17
N THR A 86 13.08 -11.82 -14.63
CA THR A 86 12.68 -10.48 -15.08
C THR A 86 12.41 -9.53 -13.93
N TRP A 87 12.26 -8.25 -14.24
CA TRP A 87 11.78 -7.24 -13.32
C TRP A 87 10.26 -7.28 -13.23
N VAL A 88 9.74 -7.32 -12.00
CA VAL A 88 8.31 -7.19 -11.71
C VAL A 88 8.08 -5.91 -10.92
N ASP A 89 6.96 -5.25 -11.19
CA ASP A 89 6.55 -4.02 -10.53
C ASP A 89 5.90 -4.34 -9.18
N VAL A 90 6.24 -3.55 -8.16
CA VAL A 90 5.63 -3.60 -6.84
C VAL A 90 4.78 -2.35 -6.66
N LEU A 91 3.49 -2.54 -6.37
CA LEU A 91 2.52 -1.48 -6.23
C LEU A 91 1.76 -1.57 -4.90
N ILE A 92 1.44 -0.42 -4.32
CA ILE A 92 0.47 -0.29 -3.23
C ILE A 92 -0.69 0.58 -3.74
N ASP A 93 -1.91 0.06 -3.65
CA ASP A 93 -3.13 0.74 -4.11
C ASP A 93 -3.02 1.29 -5.55
N GLY A 94 -2.35 0.52 -6.42
CA GLY A 94 -2.10 0.90 -7.82
C GLY A 94 -0.95 1.89 -8.04
N THR A 95 -0.33 2.42 -6.98
CA THR A 95 0.86 3.27 -7.09
C THR A 95 2.12 2.42 -7.11
N LYS A 96 2.93 2.54 -8.17
CA LYS A 96 4.23 1.85 -8.27
C LYS A 96 5.21 2.44 -7.25
N ILE A 97 5.68 1.59 -6.35
CA ILE A 97 6.64 1.96 -5.29
C ILE A 97 8.05 1.42 -5.54
N GLY A 98 8.21 0.51 -6.50
CA GLY A 98 9.51 -0.06 -6.85
C GLY A 98 9.40 -1.24 -7.81
N THR A 99 10.53 -1.91 -8.00
CA THR A 99 10.67 -3.12 -8.80
C THR A 99 11.53 -4.13 -8.06
N VAL A 100 11.26 -5.42 -8.27
CA VAL A 100 12.09 -6.52 -7.75
C VAL A 100 12.39 -7.50 -8.89
N HIS A 101 13.60 -8.06 -8.91
CA HIS A 101 13.98 -9.03 -9.93
C HIS A 101 13.64 -10.44 -9.45
N THR A 102 12.88 -11.18 -10.24
CA THR A 102 12.54 -12.58 -9.96
C THR A 102 13.72 -13.49 -10.21
N ASN A 103 13.81 -14.57 -9.45
CA ASN A 103 14.81 -15.62 -9.63
C ASN A 103 14.42 -16.58 -10.79
N ALA A 104 15.20 -17.66 -10.97
CA ALA A 104 14.99 -18.68 -12.01
C ALA A 104 13.64 -19.41 -11.94
N SER A 105 13.02 -19.44 -10.76
CA SER A 105 11.71 -20.07 -10.52
C SER A 105 10.59 -19.03 -10.42
N GLY A 106 10.78 -17.81 -10.94
CA GLY A 106 9.77 -16.75 -10.89
C GLY A 106 9.43 -16.30 -9.48
N SER A 107 10.36 -16.46 -8.54
CA SER A 107 10.16 -16.25 -7.11
C SER A 107 11.09 -15.15 -6.59
N GLY A 108 10.74 -14.59 -5.43
CA GLY A 108 11.56 -13.57 -4.79
C GLY A 108 11.02 -13.15 -3.45
N THR A 109 11.81 -12.34 -2.76
CA THR A 109 11.43 -11.67 -1.52
C THR A 109 11.64 -10.17 -1.67
N GLN A 110 10.81 -9.39 -0.99
CA GLN A 110 10.91 -7.93 -0.98
C GLN A 110 10.45 -7.38 0.36
N ASP A 111 11.25 -6.50 0.95
CA ASP A 111 10.81 -5.63 2.03
C ASP A 111 10.16 -4.39 1.44
N VAL A 112 8.83 -4.36 1.49
CA VAL A 112 8.01 -3.29 0.94
C VAL A 112 7.95 -2.13 1.94
N PRO A 113 8.47 -0.93 1.62
CA PRO A 113 8.40 0.21 2.53
C PRO A 113 6.97 0.71 2.68
N ILE A 114 6.51 0.83 3.93
CA ILE A 114 5.25 1.49 4.29
C ILE A 114 5.61 2.86 4.83
N THR A 115 5.34 3.89 4.03
CA THR A 115 5.76 5.26 4.33
C THR A 115 5.11 5.78 5.61
N TYR A 116 5.84 6.62 6.35
CA TYR A 116 5.29 7.35 7.49
C TYR A 116 3.99 8.07 7.11
N GLN A 117 2.96 7.95 7.95
CA GLN A 117 1.62 8.49 7.72
C GLN A 117 0.84 7.88 6.55
N THR A 118 1.17 6.66 6.13
CA THR A 118 0.24 5.86 5.32
C THR A 118 -1.08 5.73 6.08
N PRO A 119 -2.25 5.96 5.45
CA PRO A 119 -3.54 5.84 6.12
C PRO A 119 -3.72 4.48 6.80
N SER A 120 -4.51 4.43 7.87
CA SER A 120 -4.85 3.18 8.53
C SER A 120 -5.95 2.40 7.80
N GLY A 121 -5.89 1.08 7.91
CA GLY A 121 -6.87 0.16 7.34
C GLY A 121 -6.28 -0.72 6.26
N ALA A 122 -7.16 -1.27 5.41
CA ALA A 122 -6.78 -2.21 4.36
C ALA A 122 -6.14 -1.50 3.15
N HIS A 123 -5.06 -2.08 2.66
CA HIS A 123 -4.30 -1.67 1.47
C HIS A 123 -4.05 -2.87 0.56
N LEU A 124 -3.98 -2.64 -0.75
CA LEU A 124 -3.71 -3.67 -1.74
C LEU A 124 -2.22 -3.67 -2.12
N LEU A 125 -1.52 -4.77 -1.83
CA LEU A 125 -0.27 -5.06 -2.49
C LEU A 125 -0.55 -5.71 -3.84
N ARG A 126 0.12 -5.26 -4.90
CA ARG A 126 0.18 -5.93 -6.20
C ARG A 126 1.64 -6.11 -6.61
N ILE A 127 2.02 -7.32 -7.03
CA ILE A 127 3.28 -7.59 -7.72
C ILE A 127 2.95 -8.11 -9.11
N ALA A 128 3.42 -7.43 -10.16
CA ALA A 128 3.02 -7.69 -11.53
C ALA A 128 4.22 -7.79 -12.48
N GLY A 129 4.25 -8.85 -13.29
CA GLY A 129 5.23 -9.04 -14.36
C GLY A 129 4.79 -8.46 -15.70
N PRO A 130 5.74 -8.31 -16.64
CA PRO A 130 5.50 -7.72 -17.96
C PRO A 130 4.63 -8.59 -18.87
N ASP A 131 4.47 -9.88 -18.56
CA ASP A 131 3.64 -10.83 -19.30
C ASP A 131 2.17 -10.86 -18.83
N GLY A 132 1.80 -9.97 -17.90
CA GLY A 132 0.46 -9.91 -17.31
C GLY A 132 0.23 -10.88 -16.14
N ARG A 133 1.23 -11.69 -15.74
CA ARG A 133 1.18 -12.43 -14.47
C ARG A 133 1.20 -11.45 -13.31
N PHE A 134 0.35 -11.67 -12.33
CA PHE A 134 0.35 -10.86 -11.13
C PHE A 134 -0.09 -11.64 -9.92
N VAL A 135 0.23 -11.11 -8.76
CA VAL A 135 -0.34 -11.51 -7.49
C VAL A 135 -0.78 -10.29 -6.71
N GLU A 136 -1.94 -10.41 -6.07
CA GLU A 136 -2.49 -9.39 -5.20
C GLU A 136 -2.79 -9.96 -3.81
N LYS A 137 -2.58 -9.14 -2.78
CA LYS A 137 -2.98 -9.49 -1.42
C LYS A 137 -3.22 -8.25 -0.59
N VAL A 138 -4.30 -8.30 0.19
CA VAL A 138 -4.65 -7.23 1.12
C VAL A 138 -3.83 -7.36 2.39
N PHE A 139 -3.31 -6.23 2.86
CA PHE A 139 -2.66 -6.09 4.15
C PHE A 139 -3.27 -4.90 4.90
N THR A 140 -3.05 -4.83 6.19
CA THR A 140 -3.58 -3.79 7.08
C THR A 140 -2.44 -2.90 7.56
N VAL A 141 -2.59 -1.59 7.39
CA VAL A 141 -1.70 -0.60 7.98
C VAL A 141 -2.27 -0.15 9.33
N THR A 142 -1.43 -0.22 10.36
CA THR A 142 -1.68 0.38 11.67
C THR A 142 -1.01 1.74 11.72
N SER A 143 -1.79 2.82 11.64
CA SER A 143 -1.31 4.21 11.67
C SER A 143 -2.26 5.11 12.46
N LYS A 144 -1.75 6.23 12.97
CA LYS A 144 -2.56 7.34 13.49
C LYS A 144 -3.16 8.20 12.37
N THR A 145 -2.77 7.98 11.12
CA THR A 145 -3.33 8.70 9.97
C THR A 145 -4.66 8.06 9.57
N PRO A 146 -5.80 8.77 9.71
CA PRO A 146 -7.08 8.22 9.29
C PRO A 146 -7.21 8.16 7.76
N PRO A 147 -7.99 7.21 7.23
CA PRO A 147 -8.38 7.18 5.82
C PRO A 147 -9.19 8.43 5.45
N PHE A 148 -8.98 8.93 4.24
CA PHE A 148 -9.66 10.13 3.72
C PHE A 148 -10.29 9.82 2.37
N LEU A 149 -11.60 9.56 2.39
CA LEU A 149 -12.37 9.13 1.22
C LEU A 149 -12.94 10.34 0.46
N ASN A 150 -13.33 10.11 -0.79
CA ASN A 150 -13.90 11.14 -1.67
C ASN A 150 -13.01 12.39 -1.80
N ALA A 151 -11.69 12.19 -1.71
CA ALA A 151 -10.72 13.26 -1.79
C ALA A 151 -10.76 13.93 -3.18
N ILE A 152 -10.84 15.26 -3.18
CA ILE A 152 -10.83 16.08 -4.38
C ILE A 152 -9.37 16.46 -4.66
N THR A 153 -8.76 15.82 -5.65
CA THR A 153 -7.32 15.96 -5.96
C THR A 153 -7.03 16.48 -7.37
N SER A 154 -8.04 16.63 -8.22
CA SER A 154 -7.87 17.07 -9.60
C SER A 154 -8.48 18.45 -9.81
N GLY A 155 -7.77 19.31 -10.55
CA GLY A 155 -8.23 20.67 -10.88
C GLY A 155 -8.23 21.65 -9.70
N VAL A 156 -7.61 21.29 -8.57
CA VAL A 156 -7.54 22.12 -7.37
C VAL A 156 -6.42 23.15 -7.51
N THR A 157 -6.71 24.41 -7.16
CA THR A 157 -5.71 25.48 -7.10
C THR A 157 -5.89 26.32 -5.83
N ALA A 158 -4.88 27.08 -5.45
CA ALA A 158 -4.94 27.92 -4.25
C ALA A 158 -4.27 29.29 -4.45
N LYS A 159 -4.77 30.28 -3.70
CA LYS A 159 -4.19 31.62 -3.56
C LYS A 159 -4.10 31.98 -2.08
N ALA A 160 -2.99 32.56 -1.64
CA ALA A 160 -2.80 32.98 -0.26
C ALA A 160 -2.80 34.52 -0.09
N SER A 161 -3.04 35.01 1.12
CA SER A 161 -2.88 36.43 1.47
C SER A 161 -1.43 36.91 1.34
N SER A 162 -0.47 36.01 1.55
CA SER A 162 0.95 36.24 1.37
C SER A 162 1.67 34.92 1.15
N GLU A 163 2.89 34.96 0.59
CA GLU A 163 3.71 33.78 0.33
C GLU A 163 5.18 34.10 0.57
N ALA A 164 5.96 33.09 0.95
CA ALA A 164 7.40 33.18 0.97
C ALA A 164 7.98 33.18 -0.46
N SER A 165 9.00 34.02 -0.69
CA SER A 165 9.66 34.19 -1.99
C SER A 165 10.99 33.44 -2.11
N ASN A 166 11.59 33.05 -0.99
CA ASN A 166 12.97 32.59 -0.89
C ASN A 166 13.10 31.10 -0.49
N GLU A 167 12.11 30.30 -0.87
CA GLU A 167 12.07 28.86 -0.66
C GLU A 167 12.33 28.14 -1.98
N THR A 168 12.98 26.97 -1.92
CA THR A 168 13.17 26.13 -3.12
C THR A 168 11.82 25.64 -3.61
N ALA A 169 11.47 25.97 -4.85
CA ALA A 169 10.21 25.55 -5.46
C ALA A 169 10.03 24.01 -5.35
N PRO A 170 8.81 23.54 -5.03
CA PRO A 170 7.57 24.31 -4.97
C PRO A 170 7.30 24.98 -3.60
N ASN A 171 8.18 24.84 -2.61
CA ASN A 171 7.94 25.35 -1.25
C ASN A 171 7.74 26.86 -1.20
N GLY A 172 6.98 27.31 -0.20
CA GLY A 172 6.64 28.72 0.05
C GLY A 172 5.40 29.21 -0.70
N ARG A 173 5.02 28.58 -1.81
CA ARG A 173 3.90 29.00 -2.69
C ARG A 173 2.57 28.37 -2.27
N ALA A 174 1.44 29.06 -2.49
CA ALA A 174 0.12 28.54 -2.15
C ALA A 174 -0.23 27.25 -2.90
N SER A 175 0.29 27.09 -4.13
CA SER A 175 0.13 25.87 -4.91
C SER A 175 0.69 24.63 -4.19
N ALA A 176 1.73 24.78 -3.37
CA ALA A 176 2.31 23.69 -2.60
C ALA A 176 1.48 23.27 -1.38
N ALA A 177 0.38 23.96 -1.08
CA ALA A 177 -0.58 23.51 -0.08
C ALA A 177 -1.68 22.61 -0.66
N VAL A 178 -1.74 22.43 -1.98
CA VAL A 178 -2.78 21.66 -2.68
C VAL A 178 -2.19 20.82 -3.83
N ASP A 179 -0.89 20.50 -3.78
CA ASP A 179 -0.19 19.81 -4.85
C ASP A 179 -0.23 18.27 -4.71
N GLY A 180 -0.89 17.75 -3.68
CA GLY A 180 -0.98 16.34 -3.36
C GLY A 180 0.26 15.78 -2.66
N ASN A 181 1.28 16.61 -2.36
CA ASN A 181 2.52 16.19 -1.74
C ASN A 181 2.67 16.81 -0.33
N PRO A 182 2.35 16.09 0.76
CA PRO A 182 2.45 16.63 2.12
C PRO A 182 3.88 16.92 2.62
N ASN A 183 4.90 16.71 1.78
CA ASN A 183 6.29 17.06 2.08
C ASN A 183 6.71 18.42 1.49
N THR A 184 5.90 19.02 0.61
CA THR A 184 6.02 20.41 0.22
C THR A 184 5.19 21.26 1.19
N PHE A 185 5.27 22.59 1.09
CA PHE A 185 4.48 23.46 1.94
C PHE A 185 4.28 24.85 1.34
N TRP A 186 3.14 25.46 1.61
CA TRP A 186 2.99 26.92 1.62
C TRP A 186 3.55 27.51 2.93
N HIS A 187 4.08 28.72 2.85
CA HIS A 187 4.47 29.51 4.02
C HIS A 187 4.07 30.97 3.80
N SER A 188 3.49 31.63 4.80
CA SER A 188 3.24 33.07 4.76
C SER A 188 4.55 33.85 4.60
N ARG A 189 4.49 35.08 4.06
CA ARG A 189 5.69 35.90 3.91
C ARG A 189 6.36 36.14 5.27
N TRP A 190 7.57 35.60 5.44
CA TRP A 190 8.36 35.74 6.66
C TRP A 190 9.49 36.77 6.53
N GLU A 191 9.76 37.24 5.31
CA GLU A 191 10.66 38.35 5.03
C GLU A 191 9.97 39.70 5.33
N ALA A 192 10.75 40.73 5.65
CA ALA A 192 10.22 42.06 5.93
C ALA A 192 9.57 42.70 4.68
N PRO A 193 8.37 43.31 4.79
CA PRO A 193 7.55 43.39 6.00
C PRO A 193 6.84 42.06 6.29
N VAL A 194 7.05 41.52 7.49
CA VAL A 194 6.50 40.22 7.90
C VAL A 194 4.97 40.24 7.83
N ALA A 195 4.36 39.24 7.20
CA ALA A 195 2.92 39.08 7.24
C ALA A 195 2.49 38.55 8.63
N THR A 196 1.42 39.10 9.18
CA THR A 196 0.88 38.72 10.49
C THR A 196 -0.53 38.15 10.37
N TYR A 197 -0.98 37.44 11.42
CA TYR A 197 -2.35 36.93 11.48
C TYR A 197 -3.40 38.06 11.41
N PRO A 198 -4.57 37.81 10.78
CA PRO A 198 -4.98 36.55 10.18
C PRO A 198 -4.36 36.33 8.78
N HIS A 199 -4.00 35.08 8.49
CA HIS A 199 -3.60 34.65 7.14
C HIS A 199 -4.76 34.00 6.42
N THR A 200 -4.79 34.08 5.09
CA THR A 200 -5.82 33.39 4.30
C THR A 200 -5.24 32.50 3.23
N LEU A 201 -5.88 31.36 3.01
CA LEU A 201 -5.73 30.52 1.83
C LEU A 201 -7.12 30.34 1.22
N THR A 202 -7.26 30.68 -0.07
CA THR A 202 -8.48 30.46 -0.84
C THR A 202 -8.21 29.34 -1.84
N VAL A 203 -8.94 28.25 -1.70
CA VAL A 203 -8.85 27.05 -2.55
C VAL A 203 -10.00 27.08 -3.55
N ASP A 204 -9.69 26.95 -4.84
CA ASP A 204 -10.66 26.68 -5.92
C ASP A 204 -10.60 25.19 -6.24
N LEU A 205 -11.70 24.48 -6.04
CA LEU A 205 -11.85 23.04 -6.29
C LEU A 205 -12.10 22.72 -7.78
N GLY A 206 -12.17 23.75 -8.64
CA GLY A 206 -12.39 23.64 -10.08
C GLY A 206 -13.86 23.53 -10.49
N ARG A 207 -14.70 22.95 -9.62
CA ARG A 207 -16.16 22.87 -9.77
C ARG A 207 -16.83 22.79 -8.41
N GLU A 208 -18.16 22.81 -8.38
CA GLU A 208 -18.95 22.73 -7.16
C GLU A 208 -19.05 21.29 -6.62
N TYR A 209 -18.94 21.16 -5.29
CA TYR A 209 -19.06 19.91 -4.57
C TYR A 209 -19.92 20.09 -3.31
N ALA A 210 -20.68 19.05 -2.97
CA ALA A 210 -21.21 18.85 -1.64
C ALA A 210 -20.08 18.36 -0.71
N LEU A 211 -19.45 19.30 0.01
CA LEU A 211 -18.28 19.01 0.83
C LEU A 211 -18.66 18.32 2.14
N SER A 212 -17.85 17.34 2.54
CA SER A 212 -18.06 16.53 3.74
C SER A 212 -16.95 16.65 4.77
N ALA A 213 -15.70 16.87 4.34
CA ALA A 213 -14.56 16.96 5.23
C ALA A 213 -13.40 17.78 4.63
N MET A 214 -12.54 18.30 5.50
CA MET A 214 -11.22 18.85 5.17
C MET A 214 -10.16 18.02 5.89
N ARG A 215 -9.13 17.59 5.18
CA ARG A 215 -7.90 17.03 5.74
C ARG A 215 -6.84 18.11 5.77
N TRP A 216 -6.33 18.41 6.95
CA TRP A 216 -5.26 19.37 7.19
C TRP A 216 -3.95 18.65 7.53
N VAL A 217 -2.88 18.99 6.83
CA VAL A 217 -1.52 18.55 7.12
C VAL A 217 -0.66 19.77 7.41
N SER A 218 -0.12 19.83 8.63
CA SER A 218 0.87 20.84 9.01
C SER A 218 2.19 20.59 8.28
N ARG A 219 2.98 21.64 8.04
CA ARG A 219 4.34 21.52 7.52
C ARG A 219 5.12 20.44 8.30
N ARG A 220 5.75 19.51 7.57
CA ARG A 220 6.54 18.41 8.14
C ARG A 220 7.95 18.88 8.51
N GLY A 221 8.57 18.22 9.48
CA GLY A 221 9.97 18.44 9.90
C GLY A 221 10.24 19.70 10.72
N ASN A 222 9.45 20.77 10.56
CA ASN A 222 9.63 22.04 11.27
C ASN A 222 8.28 22.55 11.83
N PRO A 223 8.17 22.84 13.14
CA PRO A 223 6.93 23.35 13.74
C PRO A 223 6.65 24.83 13.47
N ASN A 224 7.56 25.58 12.85
CA ASN A 224 7.36 26.98 12.51
C ASN A 224 6.14 27.17 11.58
N GLY A 225 5.26 28.10 11.95
CA GLY A 225 4.03 28.40 11.22
C GLY A 225 2.87 27.42 11.50
N ARG A 226 2.97 26.54 12.49
CA ARG A 226 1.86 25.65 12.87
C ARG A 226 0.65 26.46 13.32
N VAL A 227 -0.47 26.28 12.61
CA VAL A 227 -1.75 26.92 12.91
C VAL A 227 -2.46 26.21 14.07
N LYS A 228 -3.08 26.98 14.96
CA LYS A 228 -3.92 26.49 16.06
C LYS A 228 -5.40 26.68 15.79
N THR A 229 -5.83 27.87 15.39
CA THR A 229 -7.24 28.12 15.08
C THR A 229 -7.40 28.67 13.67
N LEU A 230 -8.47 28.27 13.02
CA LEU A 230 -8.88 28.79 11.72
C LEU A 230 -10.41 28.84 11.61
N VAL A 231 -10.90 29.56 10.61
CA VAL A 231 -12.31 29.63 10.24
C VAL A 231 -12.45 29.29 8.77
N LEU A 232 -13.40 28.41 8.45
CA LEU A 232 -13.77 28.05 7.08
C LEU A 232 -15.00 28.84 6.64
N ALA A 233 -14.92 29.40 5.44
CA ALA A 233 -16.03 29.96 4.69
C ALA A 233 -16.10 29.33 3.30
N PHE A 234 -17.31 29.22 2.75
CA PHE A 234 -17.61 28.49 1.53
C PHE A 234 -18.24 29.44 0.50
N SER A 235 -18.02 29.18 -0.78
CA SER A 235 -18.61 29.95 -1.87
C SER A 235 -18.74 29.11 -3.13
N THR A 236 -19.80 29.33 -3.90
CA THR A 236 -19.99 28.73 -5.23
C THR A 236 -19.42 29.62 -6.35
N ASP A 237 -19.28 30.93 -6.11
CA ASP A 237 -18.90 31.93 -7.12
C ASP A 237 -17.58 32.67 -6.82
N GLY A 238 -17.01 32.49 -5.63
CA GLY A 238 -15.76 33.12 -5.18
C GLY A 238 -15.91 34.56 -4.66
N SER A 239 -17.12 35.12 -4.72
CA SER A 239 -17.45 36.50 -4.34
C SER A 239 -18.39 36.58 -3.13
N HIS A 240 -19.41 35.73 -3.07
CA HIS A 240 -20.35 35.63 -1.96
C HIS A 240 -19.96 34.45 -1.05
N TRP A 241 -19.65 34.76 0.21
CA TRP A 241 -19.13 33.79 1.17
C TRP A 241 -20.18 33.47 2.23
N THR A 242 -20.50 32.19 2.38
CA THR A 242 -21.39 31.66 3.40
C THR A 242 -20.61 30.79 4.39
N GLY A 243 -21.21 30.53 5.55
CA GLY A 243 -20.59 29.74 6.61
C GLY A 243 -19.44 30.47 7.34
N LYS A 244 -19.28 30.12 8.61
CA LYS A 244 -18.14 30.49 9.46
C LYS A 244 -17.89 29.34 10.43
N GLN A 245 -17.35 28.24 9.92
CA GLN A 245 -17.08 27.07 10.75
C GLN A 245 -15.74 27.26 11.47
N PRO A 246 -15.70 27.47 12.80
CA PRO A 246 -14.44 27.52 13.54
C PRO A 246 -13.83 26.13 13.64
N VAL A 247 -12.51 26.07 13.59
CA VAL A 247 -11.73 24.83 13.72
C VAL A 247 -10.54 25.09 14.63
N THR A 248 -10.34 24.19 15.58
CA THR A 248 -9.12 24.14 16.41
C THR A 248 -8.32 22.91 16.02
N LEU A 249 -7.10 23.14 15.53
CA LEU A 249 -6.18 22.09 15.13
C LEU A 249 -5.32 21.65 16.33
N PRO A 250 -5.04 20.35 16.47
CA PRO A 250 -4.10 19.87 17.47
C PRO A 250 -2.67 20.27 17.10
N SER A 251 -1.79 20.40 18.10
CA SER A 251 -0.35 20.51 17.85
C SER A 251 0.19 19.12 17.48
N SER A 252 0.04 18.75 16.20
CA SER A 252 0.39 17.43 15.68
C SER A 252 1.07 17.54 14.32
N SER A 253 1.96 16.59 14.04
CA SER A 253 2.49 16.35 12.69
C SER A 253 1.60 15.43 11.86
N TYR A 254 0.64 14.72 12.48
CA TYR A 254 -0.29 13.83 11.79
C TYR A 254 -1.43 14.61 11.12
N PRO A 255 -1.95 14.14 9.96
CA PRO A 255 -3.11 14.73 9.33
C PRO A 255 -4.30 14.78 10.27
N THR A 256 -5.01 15.91 10.27
CA THR A 256 -6.26 16.09 11.02
C THR A 256 -7.41 16.12 10.05
N ILE A 257 -8.44 15.28 10.27
CA ILE A 257 -9.70 15.34 9.52
C ILE A 257 -10.68 16.20 10.30
N VAL A 258 -11.24 17.19 9.62
CA VAL A 258 -12.27 18.10 10.12
C VAL A 258 -13.55 17.85 9.33
N SER A 259 -14.58 17.33 9.98
CA SER A 259 -15.89 17.17 9.36
C SER A 259 -16.50 18.54 9.08
N LEU A 260 -17.09 18.71 7.89
CA LEU A 260 -17.77 19.93 7.48
C LEU A 260 -19.27 19.79 7.72
N SER A 261 -19.94 20.90 8.04
CA SER A 261 -21.39 20.92 8.20
C SER A 261 -22.11 20.65 6.87
N LYS A 262 -23.34 20.13 6.91
CA LYS A 262 -24.18 19.79 5.75
C LYS A 262 -24.46 20.93 4.74
N GLN A 263 -24.06 22.17 5.04
CA GLN A 263 -24.31 23.36 4.22
C GLN A 263 -23.09 23.78 3.38
N ALA A 264 -22.12 22.89 3.19
CA ALA A 264 -20.86 23.18 2.52
C ALA A 264 -20.88 22.84 1.01
N ASP A 265 -21.95 23.24 0.31
CA ASP A 265 -21.96 23.21 -1.16
C ASP A 265 -21.05 24.35 -1.65
N ALA A 266 -19.90 23.99 -2.21
CA ALA A 266 -18.88 24.97 -2.55
C ALA A 266 -18.02 24.54 -3.73
N ARG A 267 -17.61 25.53 -4.52
CA ARG A 267 -16.45 25.43 -5.40
C ARG A 267 -15.21 26.03 -4.74
N TYR A 268 -15.39 27.09 -3.97
CA TYR A 268 -14.33 27.81 -3.30
C TYR A 268 -14.42 27.63 -1.79
N VAL A 269 -13.28 27.39 -1.16
CA VAL A 269 -13.15 27.37 0.30
C VAL A 269 -12.11 28.38 0.73
N ARG A 270 -12.47 29.30 1.62
CA ARG A 270 -11.54 30.23 2.24
C ARG A 270 -11.24 29.77 3.65
N ILE A 271 -9.96 29.52 3.88
CA ILE A 271 -9.39 29.17 5.17
C ILE A 271 -8.76 30.44 5.74
N THR A 272 -9.35 30.98 6.80
CA THR A 272 -8.78 32.11 7.54
C THR A 272 -8.11 31.57 8.80
N MET A 273 -6.78 31.52 8.80
CA MET A 273 -5.99 31.10 9.95
C MET A 273 -5.91 32.28 10.92
N THR A 274 -6.35 32.06 12.17
CA THR A 274 -6.58 33.14 13.15
C THR A 274 -5.60 33.13 14.32
N SER A 275 -4.96 32.00 14.64
CA SER A 275 -3.87 31.97 15.62
C SER A 275 -2.85 30.84 15.37
N PRO A 276 -1.59 31.04 15.77
CA PRO A 276 -0.55 30.01 15.75
C PRO A 276 -0.60 29.12 17.00
N GLN A 277 0.05 27.96 16.94
CA GLN A 277 0.31 27.11 18.13
C GLN A 277 1.30 27.78 19.08
N ASP A 278 2.32 28.44 18.52
CA ASP A 278 3.28 29.26 19.25
C ASP A 278 2.91 30.73 19.08
N ALA A 279 2.39 31.35 20.14
CA ALA A 279 1.89 32.73 20.12
C ALA A 279 2.96 33.78 19.81
N SER A 280 4.26 33.42 19.87
CA SER A 280 5.35 34.31 19.47
C SER A 280 5.54 34.39 17.95
N GLN A 281 4.94 33.48 17.18
CA GLN A 281 5.12 33.38 15.74
C GLN A 281 4.03 34.15 14.97
N PRO A 282 4.38 35.13 14.13
CA PRO A 282 3.40 35.81 13.28
C PRO A 282 3.00 34.99 12.04
N PHE A 283 3.68 33.87 11.77
CA PHE A 283 3.61 33.14 10.51
C PHE A 283 2.59 32.00 10.50
N ALA A 284 2.18 31.58 9.31
CA ALA A 284 1.43 30.35 9.08
C ALA A 284 2.09 29.52 7.97
N ALA A 285 2.01 28.20 8.10
CA ALA A 285 2.49 27.25 7.11
C ALA A 285 1.52 26.07 6.99
N ILE A 286 1.33 25.58 5.77
CA ILE A 286 0.44 24.47 5.44
C ILE A 286 1.26 23.48 4.62
N GLY A 287 1.33 22.24 5.08
CA GLY A 287 1.98 21.16 4.32
C GLY A 287 1.08 20.71 3.18
N GLU A 288 -0.20 20.44 3.48
CA GLU A 288 -1.19 20.09 2.47
C GLU A 288 -2.60 20.31 3.05
N VAL A 289 -3.53 20.77 2.22
CA VAL A 289 -4.96 20.74 2.50
C VAL A 289 -5.69 20.00 1.39
N THR A 290 -6.49 19.02 1.77
CA THR A 290 -7.32 18.26 0.82
C THR A 290 -8.77 18.31 1.29
N PHE A 291 -9.71 18.56 0.38
CA PHE A 291 -11.13 18.49 0.68
C PHE A 291 -11.71 17.16 0.22
N ALA A 292 -12.77 16.73 0.89
CA ALA A 292 -13.59 15.60 0.49
C ALA A 292 -15.01 16.07 0.18
N GLY A 293 -15.60 15.51 -0.87
CA GLY A 293 -16.95 15.86 -1.28
C GLY A 293 -17.35 15.19 -2.59
N LEU A 294 -18.64 15.18 -2.86
CA LEU A 294 -19.20 14.63 -4.09
C LEU A 294 -19.56 15.79 -5.01
N ALA A 295 -19.21 15.69 -6.29
CA ALA A 295 -19.68 16.68 -7.25
C ALA A 295 -21.21 16.60 -7.34
N ASN A 296 -21.88 17.74 -7.48
CA ASN A 296 -23.35 17.82 -7.52
C ASN A 296 -23.92 16.82 -8.54
N GLY A 297 -24.80 15.93 -8.08
CA GLY A 297 -25.40 14.87 -8.90
C GLY A 297 -24.69 13.50 -8.89
N HIS A 298 -23.59 13.34 -8.14
CA HIS A 298 -22.89 12.06 -8.00
C HIS A 298 -23.20 11.36 -6.66
N ALA A 299 -23.45 10.05 -6.72
CA ALA A 299 -23.62 9.21 -5.54
C ALA A 299 -22.29 8.99 -4.81
N ASP A 300 -22.38 8.80 -3.49
CA ASP A 300 -21.25 8.43 -2.64
C ASP A 300 -20.58 7.18 -3.22
N GLN A 301 -19.26 7.22 -3.43
CA GLN A 301 -18.53 5.97 -3.66
C GLN A 301 -18.21 5.41 -2.27
N PRO A 302 -18.88 4.33 -1.84
CA PRO A 302 -18.54 3.71 -0.57
C PRO A 302 -17.06 3.37 -0.59
N ARG A 303 -16.42 3.37 0.59
CA ARG A 303 -15.08 2.81 0.74
C ARG A 303 -15.06 1.44 0.08
N HIS A 304 -14.44 1.34 -1.10
CA HIS A 304 -14.11 0.03 -1.64
C HIS A 304 -12.90 -0.42 -0.84
N ASP A 305 -13.16 -1.23 0.19
CA ASP A 305 -12.10 -2.01 0.78
C ASP A 305 -11.39 -2.75 -0.36
N PRO A 306 -10.06 -2.64 -0.45
CA PRO A 306 -9.33 -3.22 -1.56
C PRO A 306 -9.65 -4.71 -1.63
N THR A 307 -9.99 -5.17 -2.84
CA THR A 307 -10.26 -6.58 -3.09
C THR A 307 -9.13 -7.14 -3.92
N ALA A 308 -8.48 -8.19 -3.43
CA ALA A 308 -7.45 -8.89 -4.19
C ALA A 308 -8.08 -9.68 -5.33
N ARG A 309 -7.63 -9.42 -6.55
CA ARG A 309 -7.98 -10.19 -7.73
C ARG A 309 -7.09 -11.42 -7.81
N THR A 310 -7.67 -12.51 -8.28
CA THR A 310 -6.90 -13.72 -8.61
C THR A 310 -6.48 -13.63 -10.07
N TRP A 311 -5.21 -13.88 -10.35
CA TRP A 311 -4.74 -14.01 -11.73
C TRP A 311 -5.44 -15.20 -12.42
N THR A 312 -5.94 -14.95 -13.62
CA THR A 312 -6.64 -15.97 -14.43
C THR A 312 -5.64 -16.62 -15.38
N PRO A 313 -5.44 -17.94 -15.33
CA PRO A 313 -4.56 -18.62 -16.26
C PRO A 313 -5.18 -18.66 -17.68
N PRO A 314 -4.36 -18.95 -18.70
CA PRO A 314 -4.85 -19.17 -20.06
C PRO A 314 -5.99 -20.19 -20.13
N ALA A 315 -6.87 -20.08 -21.14
CA ALA A 315 -8.08 -20.90 -21.26
C ALA A 315 -7.79 -22.42 -21.24
N HIS A 316 -6.66 -22.87 -21.80
CA HIS A 316 -6.28 -24.29 -21.80
C HIS A 316 -5.96 -24.84 -20.40
N CYS A 317 -5.76 -23.99 -19.40
CA CYS A 317 -5.55 -24.37 -18.00
C CYS A 317 -6.87 -24.50 -17.22
N GLN A 318 -7.99 -24.07 -17.81
CA GLN A 318 -9.32 -24.24 -17.22
C GLN A 318 -9.81 -25.64 -17.59
N VAL A 319 -9.55 -26.63 -16.73
CA VAL A 319 -10.15 -27.96 -16.89
C VAL A 319 -11.66 -27.80 -16.66
N THR A 320 -12.44 -27.83 -17.73
CA THR A 320 -13.91 -27.93 -17.61
C THR A 320 -14.17 -29.33 -17.07
N PRO A 321 -14.91 -29.51 -15.95
CA PRO A 321 -15.31 -30.85 -15.55
C PRO A 321 -16.07 -31.48 -16.72
N GLU A 322 -15.53 -32.53 -17.31
CA GLU A 322 -16.26 -33.33 -18.28
C GLU A 322 -17.56 -33.81 -17.59
N PRO A 323 -18.75 -33.59 -18.18
CA PRO A 323 -19.97 -34.12 -17.60
C PRO A 323 -19.80 -35.62 -17.46
N SER A 324 -19.97 -36.13 -16.23
CA SER A 324 -19.83 -37.57 -15.96
C SER A 324 -20.65 -38.36 -16.98
N PRO A 325 -20.07 -39.37 -17.65
CA PRO A 325 -20.84 -40.19 -18.57
C PRO A 325 -21.97 -40.84 -17.77
N THR A 326 -23.22 -40.55 -18.14
CA THR A 326 -24.42 -41.23 -17.64
C THR A 326 -24.50 -42.62 -18.25
N GLY A 327 -23.51 -43.46 -17.94
CA GLY A 327 -23.47 -44.87 -18.32
C GLY A 327 -24.17 -45.73 -17.28
N ARG A 328 -25.44 -46.06 -17.52
CA ARG A 328 -26.18 -47.12 -16.81
C ARG A 328 -25.42 -48.45 -16.99
N PRO A 329 -25.12 -49.24 -15.94
CA PRO A 329 -24.50 -50.54 -16.12
C PRO A 329 -25.52 -51.51 -16.73
N THR A 330 -25.20 -52.05 -17.91
CA THR A 330 -25.91 -53.18 -18.51
C THR A 330 -25.39 -54.45 -17.84
N THR A 331 -26.26 -55.12 -17.07
CA THR A 331 -25.97 -56.40 -16.43
C THR A 331 -25.87 -57.50 -17.49
N THR A 332 -24.68 -58.09 -17.67
CA THR A 332 -24.54 -59.39 -18.36
C THR A 332 -24.38 -60.49 -17.31
N GLN A 333 -25.36 -61.39 -17.31
CA GLN A 333 -25.48 -62.56 -16.45
C GLN A 333 -24.48 -63.66 -16.87
N PRO A 334 -23.73 -64.30 -15.95
CA PRO A 334 -22.98 -65.52 -16.26
C PRO A 334 -23.88 -66.75 -16.16
N THR A 335 -23.84 -67.59 -17.19
CA THR A 335 -24.49 -68.90 -17.26
C THR A 335 -23.78 -69.89 -16.32
N THR A 336 -24.56 -70.65 -15.57
CA THR A 336 -24.12 -71.65 -14.60
C THR A 336 -23.68 -72.96 -15.28
N THR A 337 -22.56 -73.52 -14.85
CA THR A 337 -22.22 -74.94 -15.07
C THR A 337 -22.02 -75.61 -13.73
N ALA A 338 -22.75 -76.70 -13.50
CA ALA A 338 -22.73 -77.49 -12.28
C ALA A 338 -21.54 -78.45 -12.24
N ALA A 339 -20.93 -78.62 -11.08
CA ALA A 339 -20.25 -79.86 -10.70
C ALA A 339 -20.35 -80.07 -9.18
N SER A 340 -20.57 -81.34 -8.84
CA SER A 340 -20.95 -81.92 -7.56
C SER A 340 -19.86 -81.86 -6.48
N GLY A 341 -20.30 -81.96 -5.22
CA GLY A 341 -19.50 -81.72 -4.03
C GLY A 341 -18.56 -82.83 -3.58
N SER A 342 -17.81 -82.52 -2.53
CA SER A 342 -17.47 -83.46 -1.45
C SER A 342 -17.11 -82.70 -0.17
N THR A 343 -17.31 -83.41 0.93
CA THR A 343 -17.43 -82.99 2.32
C THR A 343 -16.08 -82.98 3.04
N ALA A 344 -15.81 -82.02 3.93
CA ALA A 344 -15.18 -82.26 5.25
C ALA A 344 -15.07 -80.99 6.13
N THR A 345 -15.34 -81.22 7.41
CA THR A 345 -15.58 -80.34 8.57
C THR A 345 -14.26 -79.80 9.20
N PRO A 346 -14.31 -78.88 10.20
CA PRO A 346 -13.26 -77.94 10.56
C PRO A 346 -12.44 -78.35 11.79
N THR A 347 -11.31 -77.66 12.01
CA THR A 347 -10.69 -77.59 13.35
C THR A 347 -10.16 -76.19 13.64
N SER A 348 -10.65 -75.66 14.75
CA SER A 348 -10.22 -74.44 15.44
C SER A 348 -8.94 -74.66 16.24
N THR A 349 -8.09 -73.64 16.35
CA THR A 349 -7.49 -73.28 17.66
C THR A 349 -7.02 -71.82 17.70
N ALA A 350 -7.25 -71.22 18.87
CA ALA A 350 -7.15 -69.81 19.22
C ALA A 350 -5.83 -69.45 19.92
N SER A 351 -5.52 -68.15 20.00
CA SER A 351 -5.00 -67.45 21.21
C SER A 351 -4.92 -65.93 20.93
N GLN A 352 -5.87 -65.11 21.42
CA GLN A 352 -5.80 -64.25 22.63
C GLN A 352 -4.57 -63.32 22.70
N ALA A 353 -4.72 -61.99 22.50
CA ALA A 353 -5.04 -60.94 23.51
C ALA A 353 -3.93 -60.79 24.58
N SER A 354 -3.37 -59.61 24.88
CA SER A 354 -4.08 -58.54 25.58
C SER A 354 -3.18 -57.30 25.90
N THR A 355 -3.81 -56.11 25.84
CA THR A 355 -3.72 -54.92 26.74
C THR A 355 -2.60 -53.85 26.74
N ARG A 356 -3.11 -52.61 26.55
CA ARG A 356 -2.71 -51.21 26.89
C ARG A 356 -2.61 -51.01 28.45
N PRO A 357 -2.00 -49.97 29.09
CA PRO A 357 -2.09 -48.54 28.77
C PRO A 357 -0.98 -47.52 29.18
N THR A 358 -1.26 -46.28 28.73
CA THR A 358 -0.70 -44.91 28.85
C THR A 358 -0.33 -44.37 30.26
N ARG A 359 0.76 -43.55 30.40
CA ARG A 359 0.79 -42.17 31.01
C ARG A 359 2.20 -41.49 31.01
N LEU A 360 2.20 -40.16 30.77
CA LEU A 360 3.24 -39.10 30.95
C LEU A 360 3.48 -38.72 32.45
N PRO A 361 4.25 -37.67 32.85
CA PRO A 361 5.57 -37.09 32.45
C PRO A 361 6.51 -36.81 33.68
N ALA A 362 7.73 -36.24 33.50
CA ALA A 362 8.31 -35.12 34.31
C ALA A 362 9.85 -34.90 34.19
N THR A 363 10.21 -33.62 33.96
CA THR A 363 11.32 -32.79 34.51
C THR A 363 12.76 -33.29 34.71
N GLY A 364 13.71 -32.49 34.18
CA GLY A 364 14.68 -31.75 35.01
C GLY A 364 16.13 -32.24 35.08
N ARG A 365 17.05 -31.53 34.39
CA ARG A 365 18.13 -30.77 35.01
C ARG A 365 18.71 -29.74 34.05
#